data_AF-A0A916EBJ2-F1
#
_entry.id   AF-A0A916EBJ2-F1
#
_cell.length_a   1.000
_cell.length_b   1.000
_cell.length_c   1.000
_cell.angle_alpha   90.00
_cell.angle_beta   90.00
_cell.angle_gamma   90.00
#
_symmetry.space_group_name_H-M   'P 1'
#
loop_
_entity.id
_entity.type
_entity.pdbx_description
1 polymer ?
#
loop_
_entity_poly.entity_id
_entity_poly.type
_entity_poly.pdbx_seq_one_letter_code
_entity_poly.pdbx_strand_id
1 'polypeptide(L)'
;MNIPLIPLSAINNFVQNNLVNRITININNTQSRNNLHHGKHTLEIGNKLITPLPVTINSREMKSIMSKSTIEKACGIVTYEIDGKHKNNLPLLLIVGWKISIIGKSKWFVFIGCETDPDIPDESSINKYLKENGNKGSDTLEFEEHSMIIDGSISDG
;
A
#
# COMPACT_ATOMS: atom_id res chain seq x y z
N MET A 1 8.77 4.39 49.40
CA MET A 1 9.39 4.36 48.05
C MET A 1 8.57 5.31 47.18
N ASN A 2 9.10 6.47 46.78
CA ASN A 2 8.39 7.40 45.90
C ASN A 2 8.59 6.96 44.45
N ILE A 3 7.52 6.54 43.78
CA ILE A 3 7.55 6.24 42.36
C ILE A 3 7.55 7.60 41.63
N PRO A 4 8.53 7.90 40.74
CA PRO A 4 8.53 9.15 40.01
C PRO A 4 7.30 9.21 39.10
N LEU A 5 6.52 10.29 39.20
CA LEU A 5 5.45 10.57 38.24
C LEU A 5 6.08 10.91 36.89
N ILE A 6 5.99 9.98 35.94
CA ILE A 6 6.38 10.24 34.56
C ILE A 6 5.34 11.21 33.96
N PRO A 7 5.76 12.36 33.40
CA PRO A 7 4.84 13.28 32.74
C PRO A 7 4.13 12.59 31.59
N LEU A 8 2.81 12.75 31.48
CA LEU A 8 2.00 12.18 30.39
C LEU A 8 2.52 12.60 29.00
N SER A 9 3.12 13.79 28.91
CA SER A 9 3.79 14.30 27.71
C SER A 9 5.03 13.48 27.31
N ALA A 10 5.78 12.97 28.28
CA ALA A 10 6.95 12.11 28.04
C ALA A 10 6.51 10.74 27.51
N ILE A 11 5.40 10.20 28.04
CA ILE A 11 4.78 8.96 27.58
C ILE A 11 4.26 9.14 26.14
N ASN A 12 3.54 10.24 25.87
CA ASN A 12 3.06 10.54 24.52
C ASN A 12 4.19 10.70 23.51
N ASN A 13 5.27 11.39 23.86
CA ASN A 13 6.43 11.53 22.97
C ASN A 13 7.12 10.18 22.73
N PHE A 14 7.23 9.33 23.75
CA PHE A 14 7.79 7.98 23.62
C PHE A 14 6.91 7.09 22.72
N VAL A 15 5.59 7.10 22.91
CA VAL A 15 4.63 6.34 22.10
C VAL A 15 4.61 6.85 20.64
N GLN A 16 4.55 8.17 20.42
CA GLN A 16 4.58 8.76 19.09
C GLN A 16 5.90 8.51 18.33
N ASN A 17 7.01 8.35 19.06
CA ASN A 17 8.31 8.10 18.45
C ASN A 17 8.62 6.61 18.26
N ASN A 18 8.09 5.72 19.11
CA ASN A 18 8.45 4.29 19.10
C ASN A 18 7.33 3.32 18.64
N LEU A 19 6.04 3.68 18.71
CA LEU A 19 4.92 2.80 18.33
C LEU A 19 4.29 3.16 16.97
N VAL A 20 4.83 4.17 16.29
CA VAL A 20 4.37 4.56 14.95
C VAL A 20 4.97 3.62 13.92
N ASN A 21 4.16 2.68 13.44
CA ASN A 21 4.52 1.86 12.30
C ASN A 21 4.73 2.76 11.07
N ARG A 22 5.87 2.58 10.42
CA ARG A 22 6.22 3.27 9.17
C ARG A 22 6.46 2.24 8.09
N ILE A 23 6.02 2.57 6.88
CA ILE A 23 6.27 1.76 5.70
C ILE A 23 6.72 2.68 4.56
N THR A 24 7.71 2.20 3.81
CA THR A 24 8.10 2.76 2.53
C THR A 24 7.65 1.79 1.45
N ILE A 25 6.72 2.23 0.59
CA ILE A 25 6.28 1.51 -0.59
C ILE A 25 7.08 2.02 -1.78
N ASN A 26 7.73 1.12 -2.50
CA ASN A 26 8.53 1.42 -3.67
C ASN A 26 7.81 0.88 -4.91
N ILE A 27 7.38 1.77 -5.80
CA ILE A 27 6.81 1.38 -7.08
C ILE A 27 7.87 1.60 -8.14
N ASN A 28 8.44 0.49 -8.60
CA ASN A 28 9.51 0.48 -9.59
C ASN A 28 8.93 0.21 -10.98
N ASN A 29 8.76 1.28 -11.76
CA ASN A 29 8.23 1.21 -13.12
C ASN A 29 9.36 1.17 -14.18
N THR A 30 10.57 0.75 -13.78
CA THR A 30 11.75 0.87 -14.66
C THR A 30 11.73 -0.08 -15.86
N GLN A 31 11.08 -1.23 -15.71
CA GLN A 31 10.99 -2.27 -16.74
C GLN A 31 9.73 -2.13 -17.62
N SER A 32 8.76 -1.31 -17.21
CA SER A 32 7.55 -1.07 -17.99
C SER A 32 7.79 -0.02 -19.07
N ARG A 33 7.06 -0.15 -20.17
CA ARG A 33 6.95 0.90 -21.20
C ARG A 33 5.77 1.83 -20.97
N ASN A 34 4.84 1.45 -20.10
CA ASN A 34 3.66 2.23 -19.78
C ASN A 34 3.96 3.19 -18.63
N ASN A 35 3.38 4.38 -18.69
CA ASN A 35 3.34 5.27 -17.55
C ASN A 35 2.23 4.86 -16.59
N LEU A 36 2.37 5.23 -15.32
CA LEU A 36 1.34 5.12 -14.30
C LEU A 36 0.81 6.51 -13.99
N HIS A 37 -0.50 6.71 -14.04
CA HIS A 37 -1.15 8.01 -13.86
C HIS A 37 -2.29 7.95 -12.85
N HIS A 38 -2.83 9.13 -12.53
CA HIS A 38 -3.99 9.31 -11.65
C HIS A 38 -3.86 8.54 -10.33
N GLY A 39 -2.68 8.61 -9.71
CA GLY A 39 -2.44 7.95 -8.42
C GLY A 39 -3.52 8.30 -7.40
N LYS A 40 -4.23 7.29 -6.88
CA LYS A 40 -5.19 7.41 -5.77
C LYS A 40 -4.74 6.57 -4.58
N HIS A 41 -5.23 6.91 -3.38
CA HIS A 41 -4.99 6.11 -2.18
C HIS A 41 -6.24 5.99 -1.33
N THR A 42 -6.34 4.87 -0.64
CA THR A 42 -7.32 4.63 0.43
C THR A 42 -6.57 4.11 1.64
N LEU A 43 -6.72 4.74 2.79
CA LEU A 43 -5.98 4.42 4.00
C LEU A 43 -6.95 4.10 5.13
N GLU A 44 -6.67 3.08 5.94
CA GLU A 44 -7.49 2.77 7.13
C GLU A 44 -7.37 3.91 8.16
N ILE A 45 -8.42 4.16 8.95
CA ILE A 45 -8.44 5.19 10.00
C ILE A 45 -7.14 5.17 10.85
N GLY A 46 -6.53 6.35 11.03
CA GLY A 46 -5.28 6.52 11.78
C GLY A 46 -4.01 6.38 10.94
N ASN A 47 -4.13 6.04 9.65
CA ASN A 47 -3.03 6.02 8.70
C ASN A 47 -2.93 7.35 7.97
N LYS A 48 -1.70 7.75 7.64
CA LYS A 48 -1.44 8.93 6.81
C LYS A 48 -0.18 8.78 5.98
N LEU A 49 -0.22 9.36 4.78
CA LEU A 49 0.98 9.56 3.98
C LEU A 49 1.89 10.61 4.65
N ILE A 50 3.19 10.34 4.67
CA ILE A 50 4.22 11.28 5.08
C ILE A 50 4.69 12.10 3.87
N THR A 51 4.89 11.42 2.74
CA THR A 51 5.17 12.04 1.46
C THR A 51 3.91 12.04 0.61
N PRO A 52 3.60 13.11 -0.15
CA PRO A 52 2.47 13.10 -1.07
C PRO A 52 2.52 11.89 -2.01
N LEU A 53 1.35 11.34 -2.34
CA LEU A 53 1.26 10.29 -3.36
C LEU A 53 1.71 10.86 -4.71
N PRO A 54 2.67 10.23 -5.41
CA PRO A 54 2.99 10.61 -6.78
C PRO A 54 1.75 10.49 -7.65
N VAL A 55 1.36 11.58 -8.33
CA VAL A 55 0.24 11.55 -9.28
C VAL A 55 0.60 10.76 -10.54
N THR A 56 1.89 10.71 -10.86
CA THR A 56 2.43 10.00 -12.02
C THR A 56 3.76 9.33 -11.70
N ILE A 57 3.99 8.17 -12.30
CA ILE A 57 5.27 7.47 -12.31
C ILE A 57 5.55 7.13 -13.77
N ASN A 58 6.54 7.77 -14.38
CA ASN A 58 6.81 7.57 -15.79
C ASN A 58 7.40 6.18 -16.04
N SER A 59 7.37 5.73 -17.29
CA SER A 59 8.19 4.62 -17.73
C SER A 59 9.66 4.90 -17.37
N ARG A 60 10.40 3.85 -16.98
CA ARG A 60 11.81 3.98 -16.58
C ARG A 60 12.05 4.74 -15.26
N GLU A 61 10.99 4.99 -14.49
CA GLU A 61 11.06 5.72 -13.22
C GLU A 61 10.71 4.81 -12.03
N MET A 62 11.24 5.16 -10.86
CA MET A 62 10.83 4.60 -9.59
C MET A 62 10.40 5.74 -8.67
N LYS A 63 9.28 5.55 -7.96
CA LYS A 63 8.84 6.48 -6.92
C LYS A 63 8.59 5.72 -5.62
N SER A 64 8.79 6.45 -4.52
CA SER A 64 8.59 5.95 -3.17
C SER A 64 7.45 6.71 -2.50
N ILE A 65 6.66 5.98 -1.73
CA ILE A 65 5.57 6.50 -0.93
C ILE A 65 5.88 6.10 0.51
N MET A 66 5.94 7.07 1.41
CA MET A 66 6.12 6.79 2.83
C MET A 66 4.80 7.01 3.56
N SER A 67 4.36 6.03 4.32
CA SER A 67 3.15 6.08 5.14
C SER A 67 3.48 5.77 6.59
N LYS A 68 2.71 6.36 7.51
CA LYS A 68 2.77 6.06 8.93
C LYS A 68 1.39 5.84 9.50
N SER A 69 1.31 5.01 10.54
CA SER A 69 0.11 4.84 11.34
C SER A 69 0.32 5.33 12.76
N THR A 70 -0.67 6.06 13.27
CA THR A 70 -0.73 6.46 14.69
C THR A 70 -1.37 5.38 15.57
N ILE A 71 -1.88 4.31 14.97
CA ILE A 71 -2.49 3.15 15.63
C ILE A 71 -1.63 1.93 15.30
N GLU A 72 -1.81 0.82 16.02
CA GLU A 72 -1.02 -0.42 15.87
C GLU A 72 -0.99 -1.03 14.45
N LYS A 73 -1.76 -0.53 13.48
CA LYS A 73 -1.89 -1.12 12.15
C LYS A 73 -1.57 -0.08 11.09
N ALA A 74 -0.50 -0.30 10.31
CA ALA A 74 -0.26 0.50 9.11
C ALA A 74 -0.85 -0.20 7.89
N CYS A 75 -1.98 0.30 7.38
CA CYS A 75 -2.75 -0.37 6.34
C CYS A 75 -3.28 0.63 5.30
N GLY A 76 -3.19 0.25 4.03
CA GLY A 76 -3.64 1.10 2.94
C GLY A 76 -3.51 0.43 1.57
N ILE A 77 -4.07 1.12 0.59
CA ILE A 77 -4.04 0.78 -0.82
C ILE A 77 -3.63 2.02 -1.61
N VAL A 78 -2.84 1.81 -2.65
CA VAL A 78 -2.64 2.79 -3.73
C VAL A 78 -3.04 2.17 -5.05
N THR A 79 -3.62 2.99 -5.91
CA THR A 79 -3.98 2.60 -7.27
C THR A 79 -3.41 3.57 -8.27
N TYR A 80 -3.05 3.05 -9.44
CA TYR A 80 -2.57 3.83 -10.57
C TYR A 80 -3.20 3.31 -11.86
N GLU A 81 -3.68 4.20 -12.70
CA GLU A 81 -4.06 3.85 -14.07
C GLU A 81 -2.81 3.54 -14.90
N ILE A 82 -2.88 2.48 -15.70
CA ILE A 82 -1.80 2.09 -16.61
C ILE A 82 -2.08 2.69 -17.98
N ASP A 83 -1.19 3.58 -18.41
CA ASP A 83 -1.37 4.34 -19.64
C ASP A 83 -1.57 3.43 -20.86
N GLY A 84 -2.60 3.74 -21.67
CA GLY A 84 -2.94 3.01 -22.89
C GLY A 84 -3.47 1.59 -22.67
N LYS A 85 -3.82 1.19 -21.44
CA LYS A 85 -4.27 -0.17 -21.11
C LYS A 85 -5.70 -0.16 -20.57
N HIS A 86 -6.58 -0.91 -21.22
CA HIS A 86 -8.02 -0.89 -20.93
C HIS A 86 -8.63 -2.30 -21.05
N LYS A 87 -9.70 -2.54 -20.29
CA LYS A 87 -10.58 -3.70 -20.40
C LYS A 87 -12.02 -3.21 -20.46
N ASN A 88 -12.78 -3.59 -21.49
CA ASN A 88 -14.16 -3.15 -21.70
C ASN A 88 -14.35 -1.61 -21.63
N ASN A 89 -13.41 -0.86 -22.22
CA ASN A 89 -13.34 0.62 -22.18
C ASN A 89 -13.08 1.25 -20.81
N LEU A 90 -12.76 0.45 -19.79
CA LEU A 90 -12.34 0.94 -18.47
C LEU A 90 -10.81 0.89 -18.36
N PRO A 91 -10.18 1.88 -17.71
CA PRO A 91 -8.74 1.88 -17.53
C PRO A 91 -8.31 0.72 -16.63
N LEU A 92 -7.23 0.04 -17.02
CA LEU A 92 -6.59 -0.94 -16.16
C LEU A 92 -5.79 -0.24 -15.06
N LEU A 93 -5.94 -0.74 -13.84
CA LEU A 93 -5.35 -0.20 -12.63
C LEU A 93 -4.28 -1.16 -12.09
N LEU A 94 -3.10 -0.64 -11.77
CA LEU A 94 -2.18 -1.26 -10.84
C LEU A 94 -2.67 -0.97 -9.41
N ILE A 95 -2.96 -2.01 -8.64
CA ILE A 95 -3.49 -1.92 -7.28
C ILE A 95 -2.49 -2.56 -6.33
N VAL A 96 -1.99 -1.79 -5.37
CA VAL A 96 -0.99 -2.23 -4.39
C VAL A 96 -1.54 -2.02 -3.00
N GLY A 97 -1.67 -3.09 -2.21
CA GLY A 97 -2.15 -3.03 -0.84
C GLY A 97 -1.14 -3.57 0.17
N TRP A 98 -1.12 -2.99 1.36
CA TRP A 98 -0.22 -3.41 2.44
C TRP A 98 -0.89 -3.34 3.81
N LYS A 99 -0.38 -4.19 4.70
CA LYS A 99 -0.67 -4.19 6.13
C LYS A 99 0.60 -4.55 6.89
N ILE A 100 1.10 -3.62 7.68
CA ILE A 100 2.14 -3.86 8.66
C ILE A 100 1.50 -4.32 9.95
N SER A 101 2.00 -5.45 10.45
CA SER A 101 1.61 -6.02 11.73
C SER A 101 2.70 -5.71 12.76
N ILE A 102 2.32 -5.29 13.98
CA ILE A 102 3.27 -5.24 15.12
C ILE A 102 3.60 -6.65 15.60
N ILE A 103 2.63 -7.56 15.51
CA ILE A 103 2.75 -8.94 15.94
C ILE A 103 2.44 -9.85 14.75
N GLY A 104 3.41 -10.68 14.37
CA GLY A 104 3.31 -11.58 13.22
C GLY A 104 3.81 -10.95 11.92
N LYS A 105 3.49 -11.58 10.79
CA LYS A 105 3.99 -11.14 9.48
C LYS A 105 3.20 -9.96 8.93
N SER A 106 3.91 -9.08 8.25
CA SER A 106 3.34 -8.10 7.35
C SER A 106 2.68 -8.83 6.17
N LYS A 107 1.65 -8.21 5.63
CA LYS A 107 0.89 -8.73 4.51
C LYS A 107 0.85 -7.69 3.41
N TRP A 108 0.86 -8.16 2.18
CA TRP A 108 0.75 -7.30 1.01
C TRP A 108 0.04 -8.05 -0.12
N PHE A 109 -0.46 -7.31 -1.10
CA PHE A 109 -0.92 -7.85 -2.36
C PHE A 109 -0.62 -6.85 -3.48
N VAL A 110 -0.53 -7.36 -4.70
CA VAL A 110 -0.50 -6.53 -5.90
C VAL A 110 -1.33 -7.20 -6.99
N PHE A 111 -2.15 -6.44 -7.69
CA PHE A 111 -2.80 -6.95 -8.90
C PHE A 111 -3.19 -5.88 -9.91
N ILE A 112 -3.55 -6.31 -11.12
CA ILE A 112 -4.16 -5.50 -12.17
C ILE A 112 -5.66 -5.75 -12.19
N GLY A 113 -6.45 -4.69 -12.16
CA GLY A 113 -7.92 -4.75 -12.23
C GLY A 113 -8.53 -3.51 -12.87
N CYS A 114 -9.85 -3.36 -12.80
CA CYS A 114 -10.63 -2.19 -13.21
C CYS A 114 -11.30 -1.54 -11.99
N GLU A 115 -11.60 -0.24 -12.05
CA GLU A 115 -12.27 0.47 -10.93
C GLU A 115 -13.64 -0.13 -10.55
N THR A 116 -14.30 -0.80 -11.50
CA THR A 116 -15.58 -1.49 -11.28
C THR A 116 -15.43 -2.92 -10.74
N ASP A 117 -14.20 -3.41 -10.57
CA ASP A 117 -14.00 -4.75 -10.06
C ASP A 117 -14.45 -4.81 -8.59
N PRO A 118 -15.38 -5.72 -8.24
CA PRO A 118 -15.93 -5.81 -6.89
C PRO A 118 -14.88 -6.17 -5.83
N ASP A 119 -13.69 -6.55 -6.27
CA ASP A 119 -12.58 -7.02 -5.45
C ASP A 119 -11.64 -5.89 -4.99
N ILE A 120 -11.85 -4.64 -5.40
CA ILE A 120 -11.09 -3.50 -4.86
C ILE A 120 -11.62 -3.13 -3.48
N PRO A 121 -10.82 -3.29 -2.40
CA PRO A 121 -11.27 -2.98 -1.05
C PRO A 121 -11.43 -1.47 -0.84
N ASP A 122 -12.55 -1.07 -0.26
CA ASP A 122 -12.75 0.26 0.32
C ASP A 122 -12.07 0.39 1.71
N GLU A 123 -12.05 1.59 2.28
CA GLU A 123 -11.41 1.90 3.57
C GLU A 123 -11.81 0.93 4.69
N SER A 124 -13.08 0.51 4.71
CA SER A 124 -13.63 -0.36 5.74
C SER A 124 -13.25 -1.83 5.57
N SER A 125 -12.92 -2.24 4.34
CA SER A 125 -12.70 -3.65 3.97
C SER A 125 -11.23 -4.00 3.72
N ILE A 126 -10.32 -3.00 3.58
CA ILE A 126 -8.87 -3.22 3.35
C ILE A 126 -8.28 -4.23 4.34
N ASN A 127 -8.52 -4.04 5.62
CA ASN A 127 -7.93 -4.86 6.68
C ASN A 127 -8.45 -6.32 6.64
N LYS A 128 -9.73 -6.49 6.30
CA LYS A 128 -10.32 -7.82 6.10
C LYS A 128 -9.73 -8.48 4.86
N TYR A 129 -9.70 -7.77 3.75
CA TYR A 129 -9.14 -8.26 2.49
C TYR A 129 -7.68 -8.70 2.64
N LEU A 130 -6.83 -7.89 3.29
CA LEU A 130 -5.43 -8.26 3.54
C LEU A 130 -5.28 -9.45 4.48
N LYS A 131 -6.20 -9.67 5.42
CA LYS A 131 -6.17 -10.89 6.25
C LYS A 131 -6.42 -12.14 5.42
N GLU A 132 -7.37 -12.09 4.50
CA GLU A 132 -7.84 -13.21 3.68
C GLU A 132 -6.94 -13.46 2.46
N ASN A 133 -6.43 -12.39 1.85
CA ASN A 133 -5.75 -12.41 0.55
C ASN A 133 -4.28 -11.95 0.60
N GLY A 134 -3.81 -11.49 1.75
CA GLY A 134 -2.43 -11.02 1.87
C GLY A 134 -1.41 -12.15 1.72
N ASN A 135 -0.26 -11.81 1.13
CA ASN A 135 0.80 -12.70 0.66
C ASN A 135 0.49 -13.44 -0.66
N LYS A 136 -0.56 -13.03 -1.37
CA LYS A 136 -0.71 -13.29 -2.80
C LYS A 136 0.27 -12.37 -3.56
N GLY A 137 1.54 -12.76 -3.54
CA GLY A 137 2.54 -12.23 -4.46
C GLY A 137 2.62 -13.16 -5.67
N SER A 138 2.43 -12.63 -6.87
CA SER A 138 2.54 -13.31 -8.17
C SER A 138 1.51 -14.41 -8.53
N ASP A 139 0.53 -14.74 -7.68
CA ASP A 139 -0.55 -15.70 -8.01
C ASP A 139 -1.58 -15.06 -8.96
N THR A 140 -1.18 -14.88 -10.21
CA THR A 140 -1.97 -14.17 -11.21
C THR A 140 -1.88 -14.87 -12.54
N LEU A 141 -2.60 -15.98 -12.58
CA LEU A 141 -3.08 -16.60 -13.82
C LEU A 141 -3.84 -15.58 -14.71
N GLU A 142 -4.34 -14.46 -14.18
CA GLU A 142 -5.02 -13.41 -14.95
C GLU A 142 -4.09 -12.36 -15.61
N PHE A 143 -2.77 -12.37 -15.37
CA PHE A 143 -1.87 -11.37 -15.99
C PHE A 143 -1.26 -11.76 -17.32
N GLU A 144 -1.30 -13.04 -17.71
CA GLU A 144 -0.84 -13.45 -19.03
C GLU A 144 -1.63 -12.74 -20.14
N GLU A 145 -2.94 -12.48 -19.93
CA GLU A 145 -3.81 -11.81 -20.89
C GLU A 145 -3.37 -10.38 -21.22
N HIS A 146 -2.60 -9.75 -20.33
CA HIS A 146 -2.11 -8.38 -20.51
C HIS A 146 -0.58 -8.28 -20.67
N SER A 147 0.14 -9.42 -20.69
CA SER A 147 1.60 -9.50 -20.83
C SER A 147 2.36 -8.60 -19.83
N MET A 148 1.88 -8.55 -18.59
CA MET A 148 2.50 -7.78 -17.52
C MET A 148 3.06 -8.73 -16.46
N ILE A 149 4.29 -8.46 -16.03
CA ILE A 149 4.94 -9.18 -14.94
C ILE A 149 5.03 -8.21 -13.77
N ILE A 150 4.57 -8.65 -12.60
CA ILE A 150 4.60 -7.85 -11.39
C ILE A 150 5.24 -8.68 -10.29
N ASP A 151 6.38 -8.19 -9.82
CA ASP A 151 7.07 -8.72 -8.66
C ASP A 151 6.83 -7.80 -7.47
N GLY A 152 6.64 -8.40 -6.31
CA GLY A 152 6.52 -7.64 -5.07
C GLY A 152 7.10 -8.41 -3.89
N SER A 153 7.48 -7.65 -2.87
CA SER A 153 7.97 -8.18 -1.61
C SER A 153 7.67 -7.18 -0.50
N ILE A 154 7.62 -7.67 0.73
CA ILE A 154 7.53 -6.84 1.92
C ILE A 154 8.52 -7.37 2.95
N SER A 155 9.18 -6.47 3.69
CA SER A 155 9.95 -6.84 4.87
C SER A 155 9.05 -6.89 6.10
N ASP A 156 9.34 -7.78 7.04
CA ASP A 156 8.69 -7.84 8.34
C ASP A 156 9.33 -6.91 9.39
N GLY A 157 10.39 -6.18 9.01
CA GLY A 157 11.18 -5.34 9.92
C GLY A 157 12.60 -5.87 10.04
#